data_AF-A0A391NPI0-F1
#
_entry.id   AF-A0A391NPI0-F1
#
_cell.length_a   1.000
_cell.length_b   1.000
_cell.length_c   1.000
_cell.angle_alpha   90.00
_cell.angle_beta   90.00
_cell.angle_gamma   90.00
#
_symmetry.space_group_name_H-M   'P 1'
#
loop_
_entity.id
_entity.type
_entity.pdbx_description
1 polymer ?
#
loop_
_entity_poly.entity_id
_entity_poly.type
_entity_poly.pdbx_seq_one_letter_code
_entity_poly.pdbx_strand_id
1 'polypeptide(L)'
;MAAVGAELWPHSHSEMSERIRRFDWGATVLGAPDTWPPALRLLLDTLLEAPLPMCILWGEQALQLYNDAHAALIGDRHPAELGQPACHRWGGDLGTAQPGLRHRPPRRATGIAQPAAGDRA
;
A
#
# COMPACT_ATOMS: atom_id res chain seq x y z
N MET A 1 -24.44 33.00 -2.86
CA MET A 1 -22.97 32.98 -2.85
C MET A 1 -22.48 32.20 -1.64
N ALA A 2 -22.30 30.89 -1.81
CA ALA A 2 -21.41 30.09 -0.98
C ALA A 2 -20.51 29.35 -1.97
N ALA A 3 -19.20 29.45 -1.82
CA ALA A 3 -18.25 28.75 -2.69
C ALA A 3 -18.45 27.25 -2.52
N VAL A 4 -19.09 26.61 -3.51
CA VAL A 4 -19.07 25.18 -3.71
C VAL A 4 -17.63 24.78 -3.99
N GLY A 5 -17.07 23.90 -3.14
CA GLY A 5 -15.92 23.05 -3.50
C GLY A 5 -14.53 23.70 -3.46
N ALA A 6 -14.01 24.02 -2.27
CA ALA A 6 -12.62 23.64 -2.03
C ALA A 6 -12.68 22.18 -1.59
N GLU A 7 -12.61 21.26 -2.56
CA GLU A 7 -12.76 19.82 -2.32
C GLU A 7 -11.74 19.34 -1.29
N LEU A 8 -12.22 19.07 -0.07
CA LEU A 8 -11.41 18.57 1.03
C LEU A 8 -10.92 17.17 0.67
N TRP A 9 -9.70 17.08 0.20
CA TRP A 9 -9.03 15.81 -0.11
C TRP A 9 -8.40 15.20 1.17
N PRO A 10 -8.41 13.86 1.37
CA PRO A 10 -9.08 12.82 0.57
C PRO A 10 -10.60 12.98 0.53
N HIS A 11 -11.30 12.48 -0.49
CA HIS A 11 -12.74 12.78 -0.65
C HIS A 11 -13.66 12.01 0.30
N SER A 12 -13.22 10.85 0.80
CA SER A 12 -14.02 10.00 1.68
C SER A 12 -14.26 10.62 3.06
N HIS A 13 -15.39 10.30 3.69
CA HIS A 13 -15.75 10.78 5.03
C HIS A 13 -15.47 9.75 6.13
N SER A 14 -14.61 8.77 5.85
CA SER A 14 -14.22 7.73 6.81
C SER A 14 -13.38 8.29 7.96
N GLU A 15 -13.24 7.51 9.03
CA GLU A 15 -12.42 7.88 10.19
C GLU A 15 -10.96 8.08 9.79
N MET A 16 -10.43 7.16 8.96
CA MET A 16 -9.07 7.30 8.44
C MET A 16 -8.90 8.49 7.52
N SER A 17 -9.94 8.84 6.75
CA SER A 17 -9.90 10.03 5.90
C SER A 17 -9.78 11.31 6.73
N GLU A 18 -10.51 11.42 7.85
CA GLU A 18 -10.33 12.53 8.79
C GLU A 18 -8.94 12.55 9.42
N ARG A 19 -8.42 11.39 9.82
CA ARG A 19 -7.06 11.31 10.39
C ARG A 19 -6.01 11.76 9.40
N ILE A 20 -6.08 11.30 8.15
CA ILE A 20 -5.15 11.69 7.10
C ILE A 20 -5.21 13.21 6.89
N ARG A 21 -6.40 13.84 6.92
CA ARG A 21 -6.49 15.31 6.82
C ARG A 21 -5.85 16.05 8.01
N ARG A 22 -5.97 15.49 9.21
CA ARG A 22 -5.48 16.12 10.46
C ARG A 22 -4.02 15.80 10.79
N PHE A 23 -3.45 14.80 10.13
CA PHE A 23 -2.08 14.36 10.39
C PHE A 23 -1.07 15.42 9.88
N ASP A 24 -0.06 15.71 10.70
CA ASP A 24 1.01 16.64 10.31
C ASP A 24 2.00 15.95 9.36
N TRP A 25 1.62 15.89 8.08
CA TRP A 25 2.46 15.31 7.04
C TRP A 25 3.71 16.13 6.75
N GLY A 26 3.72 17.42 7.11
CA GLY A 26 4.88 18.29 6.97
C GLY A 26 6.06 17.83 7.82
N ALA A 27 5.79 17.10 8.91
CA ALA A 27 6.81 16.46 9.74
C ALA A 27 7.35 15.13 9.18
N THR A 28 6.82 14.64 8.05
CA THR A 28 7.24 13.38 7.42
C THR A 28 8.03 13.61 6.13
N VAL A 29 8.73 12.59 5.65
CA VAL A 29 9.39 12.64 4.33
C VAL A 29 8.44 12.75 3.15
N LEU A 30 7.14 12.53 3.35
CA LEU A 30 6.13 12.64 2.29
C LEU A 30 5.73 14.10 2.02
N GLY A 31 5.95 14.99 2.98
CA GLY A 31 5.59 16.41 2.89
C GLY A 31 4.08 16.65 2.89
N ALA A 32 3.67 17.89 2.66
CA ALA A 32 2.26 18.28 2.68
C ALA A 32 1.46 17.55 1.56
N PRO A 33 0.18 17.20 1.78
CA PRO A 33 -0.68 16.54 0.80
C PRO A 33 -0.69 17.13 -0.61
N ASP A 34 -0.55 18.46 -0.72
CA ASP A 34 -0.54 19.17 -2.00
C ASP A 34 0.70 18.87 -2.85
N THR A 35 1.78 18.39 -2.23
CA THR A 35 3.02 18.00 -2.93
C THR A 35 3.07 16.52 -3.26
N TRP A 36 2.04 15.74 -2.90
CA TRP A 36 2.05 14.30 -3.11
C TRP A 36 1.90 13.96 -4.59
N PRO A 37 2.57 12.90 -5.08
CA PRO A 37 2.37 12.44 -6.45
C PRO A 37 0.90 12.14 -6.74
N PRO A 38 0.35 12.53 -7.92
CA PRO A 38 -1.05 12.28 -8.26
C PRO A 38 -1.46 10.81 -8.16
N ALA A 39 -0.54 9.90 -8.48
CA ALA A 39 -0.76 8.46 -8.36
C ALA A 39 -0.99 8.02 -6.91
N LEU A 40 -0.26 8.59 -5.95
CA LEU A 40 -0.46 8.30 -4.53
C LEU A 40 -1.85 8.78 -4.08
N ARG A 41 -2.25 9.98 -4.50
CA ARG A 41 -3.56 10.53 -4.14
C ARG A 41 -4.70 9.64 -4.63
N LEU A 42 -4.63 9.21 -5.89
CA LEU A 42 -5.59 8.27 -6.48
C LEU A 42 -5.64 6.92 -5.77
N LEU A 43 -4.46 6.35 -5.44
CA LEU A 43 -4.40 5.08 -4.70
C LEU A 43 -4.99 5.23 -3.30
N LEU A 44 -4.78 6.36 -2.65
CA LEU A 44 -5.29 6.62 -1.32
C LEU A 44 -6.82 6.78 -1.32
N ASP A 45 -7.39 7.53 -2.26
CA ASP A 45 -8.85 7.61 -2.41
C ASP A 45 -9.45 6.21 -2.65
N THR A 46 -8.82 5.40 -3.50
CA THR A 46 -9.24 4.00 -3.73
C THR A 46 -9.15 3.15 -2.47
N LEU A 47 -8.06 3.30 -1.70
CA LEU A 47 -7.82 2.55 -0.47
C LEU A 47 -8.85 2.90 0.61
N LEU A 48 -9.23 4.18 0.73
CA LEU A 48 -10.16 4.66 1.75
C LEU A 48 -11.61 4.22 1.49
N GLU A 49 -11.99 4.05 0.22
CA GLU A 49 -13.31 3.54 -0.16
C GLU A 49 -13.42 2.00 -0.10
N ALA A 50 -12.30 1.28 0.01
CA ALA A 50 -12.30 -0.17 -0.02
C ALA A 50 -12.88 -0.77 1.28
N PRO A 51 -13.80 -1.75 1.19
CA PRO A 51 -14.40 -2.40 2.37
C PRO A 51 -13.48 -3.45 3.03
N LEU A 52 -12.38 -3.82 2.37
CA LEU A 52 -11.42 -4.82 2.85
C LEU A 52 -10.21 -4.14 3.51
N PRO A 53 -9.55 -4.78 4.49
CA PRO A 53 -8.33 -4.23 5.10
C PRO A 53 -7.24 -3.99 4.04
N MET A 54 -6.84 -2.73 3.86
CA MET A 54 -5.81 -2.32 2.91
C MET A 54 -4.80 -1.35 3.52
N CYS A 55 -3.54 -1.48 3.09
CA CYS A 55 -2.42 -0.63 3.50
C CYS A 55 -1.50 -0.38 2.29
N ILE A 56 -1.10 0.87 2.09
CA ILE A 56 -0.02 1.29 1.21
C ILE A 56 1.23 1.49 2.06
N LEU A 57 2.34 0.91 1.61
CA LEU A 57 3.68 1.24 2.08
C LEU A 57 4.33 2.15 1.04
N TRP A 58 4.57 3.41 1.43
CA TRP A 58 5.00 4.43 0.47
C TRP A 58 6.44 4.88 0.68
N GLY A 59 7.17 5.01 -0.42
CA GLY A 59 8.54 5.54 -0.46
C GLY A 59 9.58 4.61 0.17
N GLU A 60 10.82 5.09 0.25
CA GLU A 60 11.95 4.33 0.78
C GLU A 60 11.80 3.99 2.27
N GLN A 61 11.11 4.83 3.04
CA GLN A 61 10.84 4.58 4.45
C GLN A 61 9.63 3.67 4.68
N ALA A 62 8.94 3.22 3.61
CA ALA A 62 7.75 2.40 3.70
C ALA A 62 6.71 2.96 4.70
N LEU A 63 6.37 4.24 4.54
CA LEU A 63 5.39 4.91 5.39
C LEU A 63 4.02 4.25 5.23
N GLN A 64 3.34 4.01 6.35
CA GLN A 64 2.06 3.30 6.37
C GLN A 64 0.87 4.24 6.19
N LEU A 65 0.08 4.00 5.16
CA LEU A 65 -1.20 4.64 4.85
C LEU A 65 -2.26 3.54 4.75
N TYR A 66 -3.30 3.56 5.58
CA TYR A 66 -4.24 2.44 5.66
C TYR A 66 -5.68 2.89 5.90
N ASN A 67 -6.64 2.00 5.64
CA ASN A 67 -8.07 2.30 5.73
C ASN A 67 -8.68 1.84 7.05
N ASP A 68 -9.95 2.18 7.27
CA ASP A 68 -10.72 1.87 8.49
C ASP A 68 -10.78 0.35 8.76
N ALA A 69 -10.94 -0.46 7.71
CA ALA A 69 -10.94 -1.92 7.84
C ALA A 69 -9.57 -2.45 8.32
N HIS A 70 -8.47 -1.84 7.87
CA HIS A 70 -7.13 -2.16 8.36
C HIS A 70 -6.88 -1.61 9.77
N ALA A 71 -7.41 -0.44 10.11
CA ALA A 71 -7.38 0.10 11.47
C ALA A 71 -8.01 -0.89 12.46
N ALA A 72 -9.19 -1.43 12.12
CA ALA A 72 -9.85 -2.46 12.92
C ALA A 72 -9.01 -3.74 13.04
N LEU A 73 -8.30 -4.14 11.98
CA LEU A 73 -7.43 -5.32 12.00
C LEU A 73 -6.20 -5.15 12.93
N ILE A 74 -5.64 -3.94 13.02
CA ILE A 74 -4.43 -3.69 13.82
C ILE A 74 -4.71 -3.28 15.28
N GLY A 75 -5.97 -3.05 15.65
CA GLY A 75 -6.42 -2.80 17.02
C GLY A 75 -5.72 -1.60 17.66
N ASP A 76 -5.22 -1.78 18.89
CA ASP A 76 -4.59 -0.76 19.74
C ASP A 76 -3.36 -0.06 19.11
N ARG A 77 -2.88 -0.57 17.98
CA ARG A 77 -1.78 0.02 17.21
C ARG A 77 -2.24 1.18 16.35
N HIS A 78 -3.50 1.19 15.96
CA HIS A 78 -4.14 2.38 15.44
C HIS A 78 -4.43 3.35 16.61
N PRO A 79 -4.17 4.66 16.46
CA PRO A 79 -3.74 5.36 15.25
C PRO A 79 -2.23 5.55 15.10
N ALA A 80 -1.43 5.13 16.08
CA ALA A 80 0.00 5.44 16.17
C ALA A 80 0.82 5.01 14.93
N GLU A 81 0.34 4.02 14.18
CA GLU A 81 1.00 3.52 12.97
C GLU A 81 0.83 4.40 11.73
N LEU A 82 -0.13 5.34 11.73
CA LEU A 82 -0.34 6.19 10.56
C LEU A 82 0.92 7.05 10.31
N GLY A 83 1.43 6.99 9.08
CA GLY A 83 2.61 7.76 8.68
C GLY A 83 3.93 7.25 9.28
N GLN A 84 3.94 6.10 9.95
CA GLN A 84 5.18 5.52 10.51
C GLN A 84 5.86 4.56 9.53
N PRO A 85 7.20 4.50 9.52
CA PRO A 85 7.95 3.48 8.77
C PRO A 85 7.58 2.05 9.20
N ALA A 86 7.23 1.20 8.24
CA ALA A 86 6.90 -0.20 8.53
C ALA A 86 8.11 -1.01 9.08
N CYS A 87 9.34 -0.57 8.80
CA CYS A 87 10.57 -1.22 9.27
C CYS A 87 10.75 -1.15 10.79
N HIS A 88 10.12 -0.18 11.47
CA HIS A 88 10.08 -0.14 12.94
C HIS A 88 9.46 -1.43 13.52
N ARG A 89 8.60 -2.11 12.75
CA ARG A 89 7.82 -3.26 13.22
C ARG A 89 8.20 -4.59 12.60
N TRP A 90 8.54 -4.65 11.31
CA TRP A 90 8.69 -5.95 10.63
C TRP A 90 10.04 -6.64 10.85
N GLY A 91 10.89 -6.12 11.73
CA GLY A 91 12.12 -6.81 12.18
C GLY A 91 13.12 -7.12 11.06
N GLY A 92 12.96 -6.48 9.90
CA GLY A 92 13.79 -6.64 8.73
C GLY A 92 13.82 -5.31 8.01
N ASP A 93 15.01 -4.93 7.57
CA ASP A 93 15.21 -3.80 6.70
C ASP A 93 14.30 -3.97 5.46
N LEU A 94 13.20 -3.22 5.40
CA LEU A 94 12.37 -3.14 4.20
C LEU A 94 13.13 -2.50 3.03
N GLY A 95 14.28 -1.85 3.29
CA GLY A 95 15.27 -1.47 2.30
C GLY A 95 16.08 -2.65 1.72
N THR A 96 16.04 -3.82 2.37
CA THR A 96 16.59 -5.08 1.83
C THR A 96 15.52 -5.88 1.05
N ALA A 97 14.26 -5.42 0.99
CA ALA A 97 13.33 -5.89 -0.03
C ALA A 97 13.87 -5.38 -1.39
N GLN A 98 14.63 -6.26 -2.05
CA GLN A 98 15.51 -5.95 -3.19
C GLN A 98 14.89 -4.95 -4.18
N PRO A 99 15.67 -4.00 -4.74
CA PRO A 99 15.26 -3.12 -5.85
C PRO A 99 15.16 -3.89 -7.19
N GLY A 100 14.55 -5.07 -7.15
CA GLY A 100 14.63 -6.09 -8.18
C GLY A 100 13.41 -6.98 -8.19
N LEU A 101 12.20 -6.40 -8.22
CA LEU A 101 11.07 -7.07 -8.84
C LEU A 101 11.29 -7.13 -10.37
N ARG A 102 12.40 -7.74 -10.80
CA ARG A 102 12.63 -8.04 -12.20
C ARG A 102 11.75 -9.23 -12.53
N HIS A 103 10.89 -9.03 -13.54
CA HIS A 103 10.11 -10.05 -14.22
C HIS A 103 10.89 -11.38 -14.26
N ARG A 104 10.48 -12.35 -13.44
CA ARG A 104 10.95 -13.72 -13.54
C ARG A 104 10.19 -14.34 -14.72
N PRO A 105 10.83 -14.56 -15.89
CA PRO A 105 10.13 -15.23 -16.97
C PRO A 105 9.67 -16.62 -16.48
N PRO A 106 8.50 -17.11 -16.92
CA PRO A 106 8.03 -18.43 -16.53
C PRO A 106 9.12 -19.44 -16.85
N ARG A 107 9.46 -20.30 -15.87
CA ARG A 107 10.33 -21.45 -16.13
C ARG A 107 9.69 -22.22 -17.28
N ARG A 108 10.39 -22.33 -18.42
CA ARG A 108 10.00 -23.30 -19.45
C ARG A 108 9.84 -24.63 -18.74
N ALA A 109 8.61 -25.17 -18.75
CA ALA A 109 8.39 -26.53 -18.32
C ALA A 109 9.23 -27.40 -19.27
N THR A 110 10.34 -27.93 -18.75
CA THR A 110 11.10 -28.96 -19.45
C THR A 110 10.13 -30.11 -19.69
N GLY A 111 9.95 -30.45 -20.97
CA GLY A 111 8.87 -31.30 -21.45
C GLY A 111 8.72 -32.59 -20.67
N ILE A 112 7.47 -32.99 -20.47
CA ILE A 112 7.11 -34.33 -20.05
C ILE A 112 7.59 -35.26 -21.17
N ALA A 113 8.64 -36.03 -20.89
CA ALA A 113 9.09 -37.10 -21.78
C ALA A 113 7.98 -38.16 -21.87
N GLN A 114 7.46 -38.37 -23.07
CA GLN A 114 6.49 -39.40 -23.39
C GLN A 114 7.16 -40.79 -23.26
N PRO A 115 6.59 -41.76 -22.54
CA PRO A 115 7.20 -43.08 -22.45
C PRO A 115 7.12 -43.78 -23.81
N ALA A 116 8.26 -44.32 -24.26
CA ALA A 116 8.37 -45.12 -25.47
C ALA A 116 7.45 -46.35 -25.37
N ALA A 117 6.61 -46.53 -26.39
CA ALA A 117 5.81 -47.74 -26.56
C ALA A 117 6.78 -48.93 -26.70
N GLY A 118 6.74 -49.81 -25.71
CA GLY A 118 7.45 -51.07 -25.73
C GLY A 118 6.87 -51.96 -26.82
N ASP A 119 7.72 -52.26 -27.80
CA ASP A 119 7.53 -53.30 -28.79
C ASP A 119 7.40 -54.65 -28.07
N ARG A 120 6.25 -55.31 -28.25
CA ARG A 120 6.04 -56.69 -27.83
C ARG A 120 5.41 -57.46 -28.99
N ALA A 121 6.28 -58.26 -29.61
CA ALA A 121 6.07 -59.59 -30.19
C ALA A 121 5.03 -59.74 -31.31
#